data_AF-A0A2M7TK37-F1
#
_entry.id   AF-A0A2M7TK37-F1
#
_cell.length_a   1.000
_cell.length_b   1.000
_cell.length_c   1.000
_cell.angle_alpha   90.00
_cell.angle_beta   90.00
_cell.angle_gamma   90.00
#
_symmetry.space_group_name_H-M   'P 1'
#
loop_
_entity.id
_entity.type
_entity.pdbx_description
1 polymer ?
#
loop_
_entity_poly.entity_id
_entity_poly.type
_entity_poly.pdbx_seq_one_letter_code
_entity_poly.pdbx_strand_id
1 'polypeptide(L)' 'MDGVQRLLIIVVISLTTLLVIVGIQVVMIILDLRKAIKRLNSILEDAILGGGLIRPDKLTGVLEILRRGKKLETHGQES' A
#
# COMPACT_ATOMS: atom_id res chain seq x y z
N MET A 1 -1.13 17.29 -52.65
CA MET A 1 -1.88 16.73 -51.50
C MET A 1 -2.54 17.89 -50.79
N ASP A 2 -3.83 17.77 -50.52
CA ASP A 2 -4.62 18.84 -49.89
C ASP A 2 -4.06 19.17 -48.49
N GLY A 3 -4.02 20.46 -48.13
CA GLY A 3 -3.35 20.91 -46.89
C GLY A 3 -3.94 20.28 -45.62
N VAL A 4 -5.27 20.09 -45.62
CA VAL A 4 -6.01 19.43 -44.54
C VAL A 4 -5.62 17.95 -44.42
N GLN A 5 -5.50 17.24 -45.54
CA GLN A 5 -5.15 15.82 -45.54
C GLN A 5 -3.75 15.58 -44.95
N ARG A 6 -2.79 16.45 -45.30
CA ARG A 6 -1.42 16.37 -44.74
C ARG A 6 -1.42 16.61 -43.24
N LEU A 7 -2.19 17.58 -42.75
CA LEU A 7 -2.32 17.88 -41.32
C LEU A 7 -2.92 16.70 -40.55
N LEU A 8 -4.02 16.13 -41.05
CA LEU A 8 -4.69 15.00 -40.41
C LEU A 8 -3.77 13.78 -40.30
N ILE A 9 -2.99 13.48 -41.34
CA ILE A 9 -2.04 12.37 -41.31
C ILE A 9 -1.01 12.57 -40.19
N ILE A 10 -0.43 13.77 -40.06
CA ILE A 10 0.56 14.08 -39.03
C ILE A 10 -0.05 13.92 -37.63
N VAL A 11 -1.26 14.44 -37.42
CA VAL A 11 -1.96 14.38 -36.12
C VAL A 11 -2.29 12.94 -35.75
N VAL A 12 -2.81 12.15 -36.69
CA VAL A 12 -3.15 10.74 -36.45
C VAL A 12 -1.91 9.92 -36.11
N ILE A 13 -0.81 10.09 -36.86
CA ILE A 13 0.45 9.40 -36.56
C ILE A 13 0.94 9.81 -35.17
N SER A 14 0.94 11.10 -34.86
CA SER A 14 1.40 11.61 -33.56
C SER A 14 0.57 11.04 -32.40
N LEU A 15 -0.75 11.11 -32.49
CA LEU A 15 -1.67 10.56 -31.49
C LEU A 15 -1.48 9.05 -31.34
N THR A 16 -1.32 8.32 -32.44
CA THR A 16 -1.14 6.87 -32.41
C THR A 16 0.18 6.50 -31.75
N THR A 17 1.27 7.17 -32.10
CA THR A 17 2.58 6.96 -31.46
C THR A 17 2.53 7.27 -29.97
N LEU A 18 1.90 8.37 -29.56
CA LEU A 18 1.73 8.72 -28.15
C LEU A 18 0.93 7.65 -27.40
N LEU A 19 -0.18 7.16 -27.98
CA LEU A 19 -0.99 6.11 -27.38
C LEU A 19 -0.21 4.80 -27.22
N VAL A 20 0.61 4.43 -28.21
CA VAL A 20 1.47 3.24 -28.12
C VAL A 20 2.48 3.37 -26.97
N ILE A 21 3.14 4.52 -26.85
CA ILE A 21 4.11 4.78 -25.77
C ILE A 21 3.43 4.69 -24.40
N VAL A 22 2.27 5.35 -24.23
CA VAL A 22 1.51 5.31 -22.98
C VAL A 22 1.03 3.89 -22.66
N GLY A 23 0.59 3.12 -23.67
CA GLY A 23 0.20 1.72 -23.49
C GLY A 23 1.34 0.87 -22.92
N ILE A 24 2.55 1.02 -23.47
CA ILE A 24 3.75 0.35 -22.96
C ILE A 24 4.05 0.78 -21.52
N GLN A 25 3.97 2.09 -21.22
CA GLN A 25 4.18 2.62 -19.87
C GLN A 25 3.22 2.02 -18.85
N VAL A 26 1.93 1.94 -19.17
CA VAL A 26 0.92 1.36 -18.27
C VAL A 26 1.22 -0.10 -17.97
N VAL A 27 1.63 -0.89 -18.97
CA VAL A 27 2.02 -2.30 -18.77
C VAL A 27 3.22 -2.40 -17.82
N MET A 28 4.25 -1.58 -18.01
CA MET A 28 5.42 -1.54 -17.11
C MET A 28 5.01 -1.19 -15.68
N ILE A 29 4.17 -0.16 -15.50
CA ILE A 29 3.66 0.25 -14.19
C ILE A 29 2.90 -0.90 -13.50
N ILE A 30 2.04 -1.62 -14.23
CA ILE A 30 1.30 -2.78 -13.68
C ILE A 30 2.26 -3.88 -13.21
N LEU A 31 3.32 -4.15 -13.98
CA LEU A 31 4.31 -5.16 -13.61
C LEU A 31 5.05 -4.79 -12.33
N ASP A 32 5.41 -3.52 -12.16
CA ASP A 32 6.10 -3.05 -10.96
C ASP A 32 5.16 -2.96 -9.75
N LEU A 33 3.91 -2.54 -9.95
CA LEU A 33 2.86 -2.61 -8.92
C LEU A 33 2.65 -4.04 -8.42
N ARG A 34 2.60 -5.04 -9.32
CA ARG A 34 2.50 -6.45 -8.93
C ARG A 34 3.67 -6.90 -8.05
N LYS A 35 4.89 -6.45 -8.34
CA LYS A 35 6.06 -6.75 -7.49
C LYS A 35 5.97 -6.06 -6.13
N ALA A 36 5.54 -4.79 -6.11
CA ALA A 36 5.37 -4.03 -4.88
C ALA A 36 4.32 -4.67 -3.97
N ILE A 37 3.17 -5.09 -4.52
CA ILE A 37 2.12 -5.78 -3.75
C ILE A 37 2.64 -7.07 -3.13
N LYS A 38 3.42 -7.88 -3.86
CA LYS A 38 4.02 -9.10 -3.31
C LYS A 38 4.94 -8.80 -2.12
N ARG A 39 5.75 -7.75 -2.20
CA ARG A 39 6.63 -7.31 -1.10
C ARG A 39 5.82 -6.77 0.08
N LEU A 40 4.75 -6.02 -0.19
CA LEU A 40 3.85 -5.55 0.86
C LEU A 40 3.17 -6.72 1.57
N ASN A 41 2.76 -7.76 0.82
CA ASN A 41 2.16 -8.95 1.41
C ASN A 41 3.14 -9.69 2.34
N SER A 42 4.40 -9.85 1.92
CA SER A 42 5.41 -10.48 2.79
C SER A 42 5.72 -9.63 4.03
N ILE A 43 5.79 -8.29 3.89
CA ILE A 43 5.99 -7.39 5.05
C ILE A 43 4.80 -7.45 6.00
N LEU A 44 3.58 -7.51 5.47
CA LEU A 44 2.36 -7.62 6.26
C LEU A 44 2.32 -8.95 7.01
N GLU A 45 2.66 -10.04 6.32
CA GLU A 45 2.77 -11.38 6.91
C GLU A 45 3.86 -11.42 8.00
N ASP A 46 5.03 -10.84 7.74
CA ASP A 46 6.11 -10.75 8.73
C ASP A 46 5.74 -9.87 9.92
N ALA A 47 5.04 -8.74 9.72
CA ALA A 47 4.61 -7.86 10.80
C ALA A 47 3.50 -8.49 11.66
N ILE A 48 2.59 -9.23 11.04
CA ILE A 48 1.45 -9.89 11.73
C ILE A 48 1.88 -11.21 12.38
N LEU A 49 2.57 -12.09 11.65
CA LEU A 49 2.91 -13.45 12.06
C LEU A 49 4.34 -13.59 12.62
N GLY A 50 5.31 -12.84 12.08
CA GLY A 50 6.74 -12.93 12.46
C GLY A 50 7.18 -11.95 13.57
N GLY A 51 6.55 -10.77 13.65
CA GLY A 51 6.98 -9.64 14.47
C GLY A 51 6.26 -9.48 15.82
N GLY A 52 5.35 -10.39 16.16
CA GLY A 52 4.79 -10.49 17.51
C GLY A 52 3.70 -9.47 17.87
N LEU A 53 3.18 -8.67 16.93
CA LEU A 53 2.06 -7.75 17.19
C LEU A 53 0.74 -8.51 17.46
N ILE A 54 0.57 -9.72 16.89
CA ILE A 54 -0.50 -10.66 17.23
C ILE A 54 0.09 -11.93 17.86
N ARG A 55 0.96 -11.79 18.86
CA ARG A 55 1.11 -12.87 19.85
C ARG A 55 0.12 -12.59 20.98
N PRO A 56 -0.88 -13.47 21.23
CA PRO A 56 -1.76 -13.32 22.39
C PRO A 56 -0.97 -13.16 23.69
N ASP A 57 0.24 -13.74 23.79
CA ASP A 57 1.13 -13.59 24.95
C ASP A 57 1.58 -12.14 25.23
N LYS A 58 1.90 -11.33 24.19
CA LYS A 58 2.37 -9.94 24.37
C LYS A 58 1.20 -8.97 24.54
N LEU A 59 0.10 -9.21 23.82
CA LEU A 59 -1.15 -8.46 23.99
C LEU A 59 -1.75 -8.66 25.38
N THR A 60 -1.66 -9.87 25.95
CA THR A 60 -2.09 -10.17 27.32
C THR A 60 -1.27 -9.38 28.34
N GLY A 61 0.05 -9.26 28.15
CA GLY A 61 0.90 -8.46 29.04
C GLY A 61 0.57 -6.97 29.04
N VAL A 62 0.28 -6.38 27.87
CA VAL A 62 -0.16 -4.97 27.77
C VAL A 62 -1.53 -4.78 28.41
N LEU A 63 -2.44 -5.74 28.22
CA LEU A 63 -3.76 -5.73 28.85
C LEU A 63 -3.67 -5.85 30.38
N GLU A 64 -2.74 -6.66 30.90
CA GLU A 64 -2.51 -6.82 32.34
C GLU A 64 -1.92 -5.57 32.98
N ILE A 65 -0.97 -4.90 32.31
CA ILE A 65 -0.41 -3.61 32.77
C ILE A 65 -1.49 -2.54 32.82
N LEU A 66 -2.34 -2.46 31.80
CA LEU A 66 -3.47 -1.52 31.77
C LEU A 66 -4.49 -1.82 32.89
N ARG A 67 -4.78 -3.11 33.14
CA ARG A 67 -5.70 -3.55 34.19
C ARG A 67 -5.13 -3.32 35.59
N ARG A 68 -3.82 -3.48 35.80
CA ARG A 68 -3.13 -3.18 37.06
C ARG A 68 -3.10 -1.68 37.35
N GLY A 69 -2.82 -0.84 36.35
CA GLY A 69 -2.87 0.62 36.49
C GLY A 69 -4.24 1.09 37.01
N LYS A 70 -5.32 0.54 36.46
CA LYS A 70 -6.69 0.87 36.87
C LYS A 70 -7.06 0.38 38.28
N LYS A 71 -6.38 -0.65 38.81
CA LYS A 71 -6.63 -1.21 40.15
C LYS A 71 -5.82 -0.49 41.24
N LEU A 72 -4.72 0.18 40.86
CA LEU A 72 -3.91 0.98 41.77
C LEU A 72 -4.54 2.36 42.05
N GLU A 73 -5.25 2.95 41.08
CA GLU A 73 -5.97 4.22 41.27
C GLU A 73 -7.14 4.12 42.26
N THR A 74 -7.78 2.95 42.37
CA THR A 74 -8.95 2.75 43.25
C THR A 74 -8.61 2.44 44.70
N HIS A 75 -7.37 2.08 45.03
CA HIS A 75 -6.93 1.89 46.42
C HIS A 75 -6.32 3.15 47.05
N GLY A 76 -6.10 4.22 46.29
CA GLY A 76 -5.60 5.52 46.80
C GLY A 76 -6.70 6.51 47.21
N GLN A 77 -7.98 6.13 47.15
CA GLN A 77 -9.12 6.99 47.49
C GLN A 77 -9.77 6.67 48.85
N GLU A 78 -9.26 5.70 49.61
CA GLU A 78 -9.74 5.39 50.97
C GLU A 78 -8.65 5.67 52.02
N SER A 79 -8.23 6.93 52.14
CA SER A 79 -7.48 7.44 53.30
C SER A 79 -7.94 8.85 53.64
#